data_AF-A0A7S2JE85-F1
#
_entry.id   AF-A0A7S2JE85-F1
#
_cell.length_a   1.000
_cell.length_b   1.000
_cell.length_c   1.000
_cell.angle_alpha   90.00
_cell.angle_beta   90.00
_cell.angle_gamma   90.00
#
_symmetry.space_group_name_H-M   'P 1'
#
loop_
_entity.id
_entity.type
_entity.pdbx_description
1 polymer ?
#
loop_
_entity_poly.entity_id
_entity_poly.type
_entity_poly.pdbx_seq_one_letter_code
_entity_poly.pdbx_strand_id
1 'polypeptide(L)'
;GQVRVASGSEQMSRLFKHAYVFQVYQPTYASGHYSFMFASASIHPFNNPPDWLAWQRKQIATKYYNPDVHVASFLLPTQLQTVLHGVPRLHQLAPTVFPNYDVPGVLQWPVGASVAR
;
A
#
# COMPACT_ATOMS: atom_id res chain seq x y z
N GLY A 1 16.51 1.73 -1.67
CA GLY A 1 15.15 1.84 -2.23
C GLY A 1 14.16 2.33 -1.18
N GLN A 2 13.87 1.49 -0.18
CA GLN A 2 12.79 1.70 0.80
C GLN A 2 12.93 2.98 1.65
N VAL A 3 14.14 3.35 2.07
CA VAL A 3 14.40 4.60 2.83
C VAL A 3 13.99 5.86 2.03
N ARG A 4 14.15 5.85 0.70
CA ARG A 4 13.76 7.00 -0.15
C ARG A 4 12.24 7.09 -0.30
N VAL A 5 11.55 5.96 -0.32
CA VAL A 5 10.08 5.92 -0.36
C VAL A 5 9.50 6.45 0.96
N ALA A 6 10.08 6.07 2.10
CA ALA A 6 9.65 6.57 3.41
C ALA A 6 9.80 8.09 3.54
N SER A 7 10.98 8.63 3.19
CA SER A 7 11.21 10.07 3.21
C SER A 7 10.26 10.83 2.27
N GLY A 8 10.04 10.33 1.04
CA GLY A 8 9.09 10.93 0.12
C GLY A 8 7.65 10.90 0.65
N SER A 9 7.26 9.80 1.29
CA SER A 9 5.92 9.64 1.87
C SER A 9 5.70 10.61 3.03
N GLU A 10 6.73 10.84 3.84
CA GLU A 10 6.68 11.80 4.95
C GLU A 10 6.57 13.24 4.46
N GLN A 11 7.30 13.60 3.41
CA GLN A 11 7.17 14.94 2.81
C GLN A 11 5.75 15.17 2.29
N MET A 12 5.17 14.17 1.63
CA MET A 12 3.85 14.28 1.04
C MET A 12 2.73 14.31 2.09
N SER A 13 2.86 13.53 3.17
CA SER A 13 1.86 13.52 4.26
C SER A 13 1.79 14.83 5.03
N ARG A 14 2.84 15.67 4.97
CA ARG A 14 2.82 17.04 5.53
C ARG A 14 2.03 18.02 4.65
N LEU A 15 1.88 17.73 3.36
CA LEU A 15 1.21 18.61 2.40
C LEU A 15 -0.24 18.17 2.11
N PHE A 16 -0.50 16.87 2.16
CA PHE A 16 -1.79 16.28 1.77
C PHE A 16 -2.37 15.45 2.90
N LYS A 17 -3.69 15.62 3.13
CA LYS A 17 -4.46 14.83 4.10
C LYS A 17 -4.43 13.33 3.79
N HIS A 18 -4.45 12.98 2.50
CA HIS A 18 -4.40 11.62 2.01
C HIS A 18 -3.10 11.43 1.23
N ALA A 19 -2.13 10.73 1.81
CA ALA A 19 -0.87 10.40 1.16
C ALA A 19 -0.58 8.91 1.37
N TYR A 20 -0.63 8.13 0.29
CA TYR A 20 -0.52 6.67 0.34
C TYR A 20 0.47 6.18 -0.71
N VAL A 21 1.27 5.19 -0.33
CA VAL A 21 2.13 4.46 -1.27
C VAL A 21 1.37 3.25 -1.79
N PHE A 22 1.48 3.00 -3.09
CA PHE A 22 1.04 1.74 -3.70
C PHE A 22 2.16 1.14 -4.53
N GLN A 23 2.15 -0.18 -4.67
CA GLN A 23 3.20 -0.92 -5.37
C GLN A 23 2.65 -1.64 -6.59
N VAL A 24 3.44 -1.68 -7.66
CA VAL A 24 3.16 -2.43 -8.88
C VAL A 24 4.29 -3.42 -9.16
N TYR A 25 3.94 -4.46 -9.90
CA TYR A 25 4.89 -5.41 -10.46
C TYR A 25 5.45 -4.89 -11.78
N GLN A 26 6.76 -4.68 -11.84
CA GLN A 26 7.47 -4.20 -13.03
C GLN A 26 8.77 -5.02 -13.19
N PRO A 27 8.75 -6.13 -13.96
CA PRO A 27 9.83 -7.13 -13.95
C PRO A 27 11.17 -6.65 -14.53
N THR A 28 11.18 -5.57 -15.31
CA THR A 28 12.40 -5.06 -15.97
C THR A 28 13.12 -3.97 -15.15
N TYR A 29 12.54 -3.55 -14.03
CA TYR A 29 13.12 -2.56 -13.12
C TYR A 29 13.80 -3.29 -11.98
N ALA A 30 14.82 -2.65 -11.38
CA ALA A 30 15.56 -3.24 -10.27
C ALA A 30 14.60 -3.72 -9.16
N SER A 31 14.78 -4.97 -8.72
CA SER A 31 13.92 -5.75 -7.79
C SER A 31 12.57 -6.25 -8.31
N GLY A 32 12.08 -5.83 -9.48
CA GLY A 32 10.76 -6.25 -9.98
C GLY A 32 9.56 -5.54 -9.32
N HIS A 33 9.81 -4.72 -8.29
CA HIS A 33 8.80 -3.98 -7.54
C HIS A 33 9.01 -2.47 -7.70
N TYR A 34 7.94 -1.76 -8.07
CA TYR A 34 7.98 -0.31 -8.20
C TYR A 34 6.88 0.35 -7.39
N SER A 35 7.21 1.42 -6.68
CA SER A 35 6.29 2.09 -5.77
C SER A 35 5.95 3.48 -6.28
N PHE A 36 4.67 3.84 -6.21
CA PHE A 36 4.14 5.13 -6.58
C PHE A 36 3.47 5.80 -5.39
N MET A 37 3.26 7.11 -5.50
CA MET A 37 2.61 7.91 -4.48
C MET A 37 1.26 8.41 -4.98
N PHE A 38 0.23 8.13 -4.20
CA PHE A 38 -1.07 8.78 -4.30
C PHE A 38 -1.12 9.91 -3.27
N ALA A 39 -1.50 11.11 -3.69
CA ALA A 39 -1.62 12.28 -2.83
C ALA A 39 -2.88 13.07 -3.17
N SER A 40 -3.68 13.42 -2.16
CA SER A 40 -4.90 14.20 -2.32
C SER A 40 -5.27 14.95 -1.04
N ALA A 41 -5.90 16.11 -1.21
CA ALA A 41 -6.47 16.86 -0.09
C ALA A 41 -7.80 16.26 0.40
N SER A 42 -8.57 15.61 -0.49
CA SER A 42 -9.97 15.21 -0.22
C SER A 42 -10.32 13.78 -0.62
N ILE A 43 -9.57 13.13 -1.52
CA ILE A 43 -9.91 11.81 -2.06
C ILE A 43 -9.16 10.74 -1.28
N HIS A 44 -9.90 9.82 -0.65
CA HIS A 44 -9.34 8.62 -0.05
C HIS A 44 -9.40 7.45 -1.04
N PRO A 45 -8.31 6.67 -1.24
CA PRO A 45 -8.24 5.64 -2.28
C PRO A 45 -9.31 4.54 -2.13
N PHE A 46 -9.78 4.27 -0.91
CA PHE A 46 -10.82 3.26 -0.65
C PHE A 46 -12.22 3.81 -0.36
N ASN A 47 -12.32 4.99 0.28
CA ASN A 47 -13.63 5.53 0.68
C ASN A 47 -14.23 6.37 -0.46
N ASN A 48 -13.41 6.76 -1.43
CA ASN A 48 -13.81 7.47 -2.64
C ASN A 48 -13.31 6.67 -3.86
N PRO A 49 -13.80 5.43 -4.06
CA PRO A 49 -13.34 4.61 -5.16
C PRO A 49 -13.70 5.24 -6.51
N PRO A 50 -12.92 4.98 -7.57
CA PRO A 50 -13.28 5.35 -8.93
C PRO A 50 -14.68 4.87 -9.31
N ASP A 51 -15.38 5.61 -10.18
CA ASP A 51 -16.60 5.13 -10.81
C ASP A 51 -16.26 3.99 -11.79
N TRP A 52 -16.33 2.76 -11.29
CA TRP A 52 -15.99 1.56 -12.04
C TRP A 52 -16.95 1.30 -13.21
N LEU A 53 -18.21 1.74 -13.11
CA LEU A 53 -19.17 1.65 -14.21
C LEU A 53 -18.83 2.64 -15.34
N ALA A 54 -18.46 3.87 -15.00
CA ALA A 54 -17.92 4.82 -15.98
C ALA A 54 -16.60 4.32 -16.60
N TRP A 55 -15.71 3.73 -15.80
CA TRP A 55 -14.48 3.13 -16.30
C TRP A 55 -14.75 1.99 -17.30
N GLN A 56 -15.63 1.05 -16.95
CA GLN A 56 -16.01 -0.08 -17.81
C GLN A 56 -16.63 0.39 -19.13
N ARG A 57 -17.48 1.42 -19.10
CA ARG A 57 -18.11 2.00 -20.30
C ARG A 57 -17.11 2.62 -21.29
N LYS A 58 -15.90 2.99 -20.84
CA LYS A 58 -14.85 3.50 -21.74
C LYS A 58 -14.24 2.42 -22.64
N GLN A 59 -14.49 1.13 -22.36
CA GLN A 59 -13.98 -0.01 -23.13
C GLN A 59 -12.47 0.05 -23.41
N ILE A 60 -11.70 0.54 -22.44
CA ILE A 60 -10.24 0.63 -22.56
C ILE A 60 -9.65 -0.77 -22.36
N ALA A 61 -8.99 -1.30 -23.39
CA ALA A 61 -8.28 -2.56 -23.28
C ALA A 61 -7.02 -2.39 -22.41
N THR A 62 -6.96 -3.06 -21.26
CA THR A 62 -5.82 -3.06 -20.36
C THR A 62 -5.16 -4.43 -20.31
N LYS A 63 -3.82 -4.45 -20.12
CA LYS A 63 -3.04 -5.70 -19.95
C LYS A 63 -2.64 -5.98 -18.50
N TYR A 64 -2.87 -5.01 -17.60
CA TYR A 64 -2.42 -5.07 -16.21
C TYR A 64 -3.45 -4.45 -15.26
N TYR A 65 -3.82 -3.20 -15.50
CA TYR A 65 -4.74 -2.47 -14.62
C TYR A 65 -6.17 -3.02 -14.71
N ASN A 66 -6.75 -3.33 -13.56
CA ASN A 66 -8.16 -3.65 -13.37
C ASN A 66 -8.58 -3.19 -11.94
N PRO A 67 -9.89 -3.20 -11.61
CA PRO A 67 -10.36 -2.74 -10.30
C PRO A 67 -9.75 -3.49 -9.11
N ASP A 68 -9.50 -4.80 -9.25
CA ASP A 68 -8.91 -5.62 -8.19
C ASP A 68 -7.45 -5.21 -7.93
N VAL A 69 -6.67 -5.05 -9.00
CA VAL A 69 -5.27 -4.59 -8.95
C VAL A 69 -5.18 -3.18 -8.37
N HIS A 70 -6.13 -2.30 -8.68
CA HIS A 70 -6.16 -0.96 -8.08
C HIS A 70 -6.19 -1.05 -6.55
N VAL A 71 -7.15 -1.79 -5.98
CA VAL A 71 -7.30 -1.93 -4.53
C VAL A 71 -6.11 -2.69 -3.93
N ALA A 72 -5.71 -3.80 -4.55
CA ALA A 72 -4.63 -4.65 -4.06
C ALA A 72 -3.26 -3.95 -4.05
N SER A 73 -3.01 -3.01 -4.97
CA SER A 73 -1.73 -2.29 -5.06
C SER A 73 -1.38 -1.48 -3.80
N PHE A 74 -2.38 -1.07 -3.02
CA PHE A 74 -2.22 -0.34 -1.77
C PHE A 74 -1.96 -1.26 -0.56
N LEU A 75 -2.09 -2.58 -0.73
CA LEU A 75 -1.78 -3.57 0.30
C LEU A 75 -0.30 -3.94 0.23
N LEU A 76 0.50 -3.25 1.03
CA LEU A 76 1.96 -3.36 0.97
C LEU A 76 2.51 -4.55 1.78
N PRO A 77 3.67 -5.13 1.41
CA PRO A 77 4.37 -6.11 2.23
C PRO A 77 4.76 -5.57 3.61
N THR A 78 4.86 -6.45 4.61
CA THR A 78 5.18 -6.10 6.01
C THR A 78 6.39 -5.18 6.12
N GLN A 79 7.48 -5.48 5.40
CA GLN A 79 8.71 -4.68 5.40
C GLN A 79 8.50 -3.21 5.01
N LEU A 80 7.54 -2.91 4.12
CA LEU A 80 7.21 -1.53 3.76
C LEU A 80 6.28 -0.88 4.79
N GLN A 81 5.37 -1.66 5.37
CA GLN A 81 4.49 -1.17 6.43
C GLN A 81 5.24 -0.74 7.69
N THR A 82 6.46 -1.26 7.93
CA THR A 82 7.26 -0.88 9.11
C THR A 82 7.96 0.47 8.96
N VAL A 83 8.21 0.91 7.73
CA VAL A 83 8.93 2.16 7.42
C VAL A 83 8.01 3.28 6.94
N LEU A 84 6.77 2.96 6.56
CA LEU A 84 5.78 3.91 6.08
C LEU A 84 4.73 4.20 7.14
N HIS A 85 4.40 5.48 7.32
CA HIS A 85 3.31 5.91 8.18
C HIS A 85 1.99 5.93 7.40
N GLY A 86 0.88 5.56 8.05
CA GLY A 86 -0.47 5.68 7.46
C GLY A 86 -0.76 4.68 6.33
N VAL A 87 -0.15 3.50 6.36
CA VAL A 87 -0.40 2.46 5.34
C VAL A 87 -1.77 1.80 5.55
N PRO A 88 -2.60 1.68 4.50
CA PRO A 88 -3.86 0.94 4.55
C PRO A 88 -3.62 -0.54 4.87
N ARG A 89 -4.46 -1.10 5.75
CA ARG A 89 -4.36 -2.51 6.14
C ARG A 89 -5.61 -3.28 5.73
N LEU A 90 -5.43 -4.56 5.43
CA LEU A 90 -6.52 -5.40 4.96
C LEU A 90 -7.68 -5.52 5.97
N HIS A 91 -7.39 -5.54 7.28
CA HIS A 91 -8.44 -5.55 8.30
C HIS A 91 -9.33 -4.29 8.29
N GLN A 92 -8.81 -3.15 7.80
CA GLN A 92 -9.58 -1.91 7.69
C GLN A 92 -10.55 -1.97 6.51
N LEU A 93 -10.17 -2.73 5.47
CA LEU A 93 -10.95 -2.87 4.23
C LEU A 93 -11.92 -4.07 4.28
N ALA A 94 -11.57 -5.12 5.01
CA ALA A 94 -12.33 -6.36 5.14
C ALA A 94 -12.42 -6.81 6.61
N PRO A 95 -12.99 -6.00 7.51
CA PRO A 95 -13.06 -6.31 8.94
C PRO A 95 -13.88 -7.57 9.24
N THR A 96 -14.86 -7.90 8.39
CA THR A 96 -15.67 -9.11 8.51
C THR A 96 -14.91 -10.39 8.23
N VAL A 97 -13.86 -10.31 7.40
CA VAL A 97 -13.01 -11.45 7.01
C VAL A 97 -11.86 -11.62 8.01
N PHE A 98 -11.34 -10.52 8.53
CA PHE A 98 -10.18 -10.48 9.43
C PHE A 98 -10.45 -9.69 10.71
N PRO A 99 -11.41 -10.11 11.56
CA PRO A 99 -11.91 -9.31 12.69
C PRO A 99 -10.86 -9.07 13.79
N ASN A 100 -9.91 -9.99 13.96
CA ASN A 100 -8.86 -9.94 14.99
C ASN A 100 -7.45 -9.91 14.36
N TYR A 101 -7.31 -9.40 13.15
CA TYR A 101 -6.01 -9.32 12.50
C TYR A 101 -5.19 -8.18 13.10
N ASP A 102 -4.39 -8.55 14.10
CA ASP A 102 -3.24 -7.79 14.51
C ASP A 102 -2.07 -8.13 13.57
N VAL A 103 -1.32 -7.13 13.15
CA VAL A 103 -0.12 -7.39 12.34
C VAL A 103 0.87 -7.99 13.34
N PRO A 104 1.24 -9.29 13.23
CA PRO A 104 2.27 -9.85 14.10
C PRO A 104 3.44 -8.93 13.92
N GLY A 105 3.83 -8.28 15.02
CA GLY A 105 4.79 -7.19 15.00
C GLY A 105 5.91 -7.54 14.04
N VAL A 106 6.25 -6.58 13.17
CA VAL A 106 7.53 -6.44 12.48
C VAL A 106 8.45 -7.56 12.93
N LEU A 107 8.66 -8.59 12.10
CA LEU A 107 9.59 -9.68 12.41
C LEU A 107 10.79 -9.01 13.07
N GLN A 108 10.91 -9.12 14.40
CA GLN A 108 11.90 -8.36 15.15
C GLN A 108 13.20 -9.01 14.74
N TRP A 109 13.78 -8.46 13.70
CA TRP A 109 14.97 -9.00 13.10
C TRP A 109 16.15 -8.45 13.92
N PRO A 110 17.03 -9.33 14.42
CA PRO A 110 17.05 -10.77 14.17
C PRO A 110 16.12 -11.54 15.13
N VAL A 111 15.50 -12.59 14.61
CA VAL A 111 14.75 -13.59 15.38
C VAL A 111 15.68 -14.12 16.48
N GLY A 112 15.40 -13.74 17.73
CA GLY A 112 16.00 -14.25 18.96
C GLY A 112 17.46 -14.71 18.87
N ALA A 113 18.42 -13.83 19.17
CA ALA A 113 19.52 -14.29 19.99
C ALA A 113 18.93 -14.61 21.36
N SER A 114 18.93 -15.90 21.74
CA SER A 114 18.57 -16.31 23.09
C SER A 114 19.48 -15.60 24.08
N VAL A 115 18.97 -14.56 24.75
CA VAL A 115 19.57 -14.12 26.01
C VAL A 115 19.00 -15.06 27.07
N ALA A 116 19.69 -16.19 27.25
CA ALA A 116 19.55 -16.97 28.46
C ALA A 116 19.94 -16.08 29.65
N ARG A 117 19.02 -15.94 30.59
CA ARG A 117 19.33 -15.80 32.01
C ARG A 117 18.73 -17.00 32.72
#